data_AF-A0A844Z9C1-F1
#
_entry.id   AF-A0A844Z9C1-F1
#
_cell.length_a   1.000
_cell.length_b   1.000
_cell.length_c   1.000
_cell.angle_alpha   90.00
_cell.angle_beta   90.00
_cell.angle_gamma   90.00
#
_symmetry.space_group_name_H-M   'P 1'
#
loop_
_entity.id
_entity.type
_entity.pdbx_description
1 polymer ?
#
loop_
_entity_poly.entity_id
_entity_poly.type
_entity_poly.pdbx_seq_one_letter_code
_entity_poly.pdbx_strand_id
1 'polypeptide(L)'
;MNSLAFILSTALIAVSTTSDGIEDNGRVPYVGMEGPEADACPGIGRIARFAPKKGDFMRVYLDAHEGGKHKYELPLGSLVWLCEADEGWQGVVYPSGDKQELGDCRVSSSVAKPEPYSGPCQYGWVEAKYIELIAG
;
A
#
# COMPACT_ATOMS: atom_id res chain seq x y z
N MET A 1 -47.44 -28.72 56.39
CA MET A 1 -47.26 -28.60 54.93
C MET A 1 -47.18 -27.13 54.55
N ASN A 2 -46.40 -26.81 53.52
CA ASN A 2 -46.15 -25.53 52.82
C ASN A 2 -44.70 -25.05 52.99
N SER A 3 -43.79 -25.59 52.19
CA SER A 3 -43.41 -25.20 50.81
C SER A 3 -42.30 -24.16 50.81
N LEU A 4 -41.07 -24.69 50.79
CA LEU A 4 -39.81 -23.98 50.62
C LEU A 4 -39.67 -23.53 49.15
N ALA A 5 -39.53 -22.23 48.93
CA ALA A 5 -39.24 -21.65 47.62
C ALA A 5 -37.72 -21.75 47.35
N PHE A 6 -37.33 -22.55 46.35
CA PHE A 6 -35.96 -22.62 45.85
C PHE A 6 -35.70 -21.46 44.89
N ILE A 7 -34.73 -20.60 45.24
CA ILE A 7 -34.27 -19.50 44.39
C ILE A 7 -33.22 -20.05 43.41
N LEU A 8 -33.58 -20.16 42.12
CA LEU A 8 -32.62 -20.45 41.06
C LEU A 8 -31.74 -19.21 40.81
N SER A 9 -30.46 -19.29 41.15
CA SER A 9 -29.45 -18.27 40.84
C SER A 9 -28.82 -18.61 39.48
N THR A 10 -29.23 -17.92 38.42
CA THR A 10 -28.64 -18.05 37.09
C THR A 10 -27.33 -17.26 37.01
N ALA A 11 -26.20 -17.96 36.96
CA ALA A 11 -24.90 -17.36 36.73
C ALA A 11 -24.78 -16.90 35.26
N LEU A 12 -24.67 -15.59 35.04
CA LEU A 12 -24.37 -14.98 33.75
C LEU A 12 -22.88 -15.21 33.42
N ILE A 13 -22.59 -16.06 32.44
CA ILE A 13 -21.22 -16.25 31.92
C ILE A 13 -20.95 -15.14 30.90
N ALA A 14 -20.07 -14.20 31.24
CA ALA A 14 -19.60 -13.17 30.30
C ALA A 14 -18.66 -13.82 29.27
N VAL A 15 -19.16 -14.06 28.05
CA VAL A 15 -18.33 -14.42 26.90
C VAL A 15 -17.55 -13.18 26.48
N SER A 16 -16.23 -13.20 26.69
CA SER A 16 -15.34 -12.18 26.14
C SER A 16 -15.07 -12.54 24.68
N THR A 17 -15.74 -11.88 23.74
CA THR A 17 -15.38 -11.93 22.32
C THR A 17 -14.09 -11.13 22.12
N THR A 18 -12.96 -11.81 22.01
CA THR A 18 -11.76 -11.21 21.44
C THR A 18 -12.03 -10.98 19.96
N SER A 19 -12.34 -9.73 19.62
CA SER A 19 -12.33 -9.28 18.23
C SER A 19 -10.86 -9.23 17.80
N ASP A 20 -10.35 -10.32 17.24
CA ASP A 20 -9.13 -10.27 16.44
C ASP A 20 -9.40 -9.29 15.30
N GLY A 21 -8.87 -8.07 15.44
CA GLY A 21 -8.93 -7.10 14.36
C GLY A 21 -8.19 -7.70 13.18
N ILE A 22 -8.88 -7.89 12.05
CA ILE A 22 -8.22 -8.26 10.80
C ILE A 22 -7.21 -7.15 10.50
N GLU A 23 -5.93 -7.48 10.61
CA GLU A 23 -4.84 -6.60 10.20
C GLU A 23 -4.92 -6.47 8.69
N ASP A 24 -5.54 -5.38 8.24
CA ASP A 24 -5.54 -4.98 6.84
C ASP A 24 -4.11 -4.69 6.39
N ASN A 25 -3.52 -5.68 5.73
CA ASN A 25 -2.18 -5.63 5.15
C ASN A 25 -2.15 -4.89 3.80
N GLY A 26 -3.32 -4.45 3.30
CA GLY A 26 -3.48 -3.80 2.01
C GLY A 26 -3.26 -4.71 0.81
N ARG A 27 -3.14 -4.08 -0.35
CA ARG A 27 -2.89 -4.70 -1.65
C ARG A 27 -1.48 -4.35 -2.13
N VAL A 28 -0.64 -5.36 -2.35
CA VAL A 28 0.68 -5.16 -2.94
C VAL A 28 0.53 -4.85 -4.44
N PRO A 29 1.16 -3.80 -4.98
CA PRO A 29 1.19 -3.56 -6.42
C PRO A 29 1.74 -4.76 -7.18
N TYR A 30 1.11 -5.08 -8.31
CA TYR A 30 1.61 -6.04 -9.27
C TYR A 30 2.74 -5.43 -10.10
N VAL A 31 3.63 -6.31 -10.54
CA VAL A 31 4.67 -6.03 -11.53
C VAL A 31 4.48 -6.95 -12.74
N GLY A 32 5.05 -6.59 -13.89
CA GLY A 32 4.97 -7.38 -15.13
C GLY A 32 3.66 -7.23 -15.89
N MET A 33 2.91 -6.15 -15.65
CA MET A 33 1.60 -5.91 -16.26
C MET A 33 1.65 -5.74 -17.78
N GLU A 34 2.82 -5.37 -18.34
CA GLU A 34 3.04 -5.22 -19.79
C GLU A 34 3.52 -6.51 -20.48
N GLY A 35 3.68 -7.60 -19.74
CA GLY A 35 4.09 -8.90 -20.26
C GLY A 35 5.59 -9.21 -20.14
N PRO A 36 6.02 -10.42 -20.55
CA PRO A 36 7.33 -10.97 -20.21
C PRO A 36 8.52 -10.39 -20.98
N GLU A 37 8.27 -9.54 -21.98
CA GLU A 37 9.30 -8.86 -22.77
C GLU A 37 9.56 -7.43 -22.29
N ALA A 38 8.76 -6.93 -21.34
CA ALA A 38 8.87 -5.60 -20.76
C ALA A 38 9.48 -5.66 -19.35
N ASP A 39 10.03 -4.54 -18.90
CA ASP A 39 10.46 -4.39 -17.51
C ASP A 39 9.29 -4.62 -16.56
N ALA A 40 9.56 -5.22 -15.40
CA ALA A 40 8.50 -5.51 -14.43
C ALA A 40 7.76 -4.24 -13.97
N CYS A 41 8.46 -3.10 -13.88
CA CYS A 41 7.82 -1.78 -13.77
C CYS A 41 8.33 -0.90 -14.92
N PRO A 42 7.50 -0.62 -15.94
CA PRO A 42 7.95 -0.01 -17.20
C PRO A 42 8.30 1.48 -17.08
N GLY A 43 7.79 2.16 -16.05
CA GLY A 43 7.91 3.61 -15.93
C GLY A 43 8.72 4.10 -14.74
N ILE A 44 9.23 5.33 -14.86
CA ILE A 44 9.78 6.12 -13.77
C ILE A 44 8.93 7.37 -13.62
N GLY A 45 8.48 7.64 -12.39
CA GLY A 45 7.74 8.85 -12.04
C GLY A 45 8.47 9.71 -11.01
N ARG A 46 8.08 10.98 -10.95
CA ARG A 46 8.46 11.94 -9.91
C ARG A 46 7.22 12.42 -9.17
N ILE A 47 7.28 12.46 -7.85
CA ILE A 47 6.24 13.07 -7.02
C ILE A 47 6.34 14.60 -7.16
N ALA A 48 5.45 15.24 -7.92
CA ALA A 48 5.69 16.63 -8.34
C ALA A 48 4.46 17.55 -8.41
N ARG A 49 3.21 17.03 -8.47
CA ARG A 49 2.06 17.87 -8.88
C ARG A 49 1.08 18.30 -7.79
N PHE A 50 1.54 18.71 -6.61
CA PHE A 50 0.70 19.50 -5.72
C PHE A 50 1.40 20.82 -5.37
N ALA A 51 0.64 21.92 -5.23
CA ALA A 51 1.17 23.23 -4.85
C ALA A 51 1.61 23.18 -3.38
N PRO A 52 2.89 22.87 -3.11
CA PRO A 52 3.27 22.31 -1.83
C PRO A 52 3.55 23.42 -0.84
N LYS A 53 2.96 23.30 0.35
CA LYS A 53 3.37 24.07 1.51
C LYS A 53 4.61 23.41 2.12
N LYS A 54 5.34 24.18 2.91
CA LYS A 54 6.50 23.67 3.65
C LYS A 54 6.04 22.52 4.55
N GLY A 55 6.62 21.34 4.35
CA GLY A 55 6.31 20.14 5.11
C GLY A 55 5.31 19.20 4.43
N ASP A 56 4.84 19.51 3.22
CA ASP A 56 3.98 18.60 2.48
C ASP A 56 4.77 17.40 1.93
N PHE A 57 4.10 16.25 1.90
CA PHE A 57 4.61 14.96 1.43
C PHE A 57 3.47 14.20 0.74
N MET A 58 3.84 13.24 -0.10
CA MET A 58 2.91 12.27 -0.64
C MET A 58 2.67 11.16 0.38
N ARG A 59 1.41 10.79 0.62
CA ARG A 59 1.10 9.58 1.40
C ARG A 59 1.15 8.37 0.50
N VAL A 60 1.78 7.31 0.99
CA VAL A 60 1.78 5.99 0.35
C VAL A 60 0.79 5.10 1.09
N TYR A 61 -0.27 4.75 0.38
CA TYR A 61 -1.41 3.98 0.86
C TYR A 61 -1.16 2.48 0.75
N LEU A 62 -1.79 1.72 1.64
CA LEU A 62 -1.74 0.27 1.65
C LEU A 62 -2.59 -0.34 0.52
N ASP A 63 -3.59 0.38 0.00
CA ASP A 63 -4.46 -0.05 -1.11
C ASP A 63 -4.87 1.15 -1.98
N ALA A 64 -5.37 0.87 -3.18
CA ALA A 64 -5.72 1.82 -4.23
C ALA A 64 -7.12 2.43 -4.04
N HIS A 65 -7.40 3.00 -2.87
CA HIS A 65 -8.69 3.64 -2.63
C HIS A 65 -8.62 4.82 -1.67
N GLU A 66 -9.60 5.72 -1.79
CA GLU A 66 -9.71 6.86 -0.91
C GLU A 66 -10.00 6.45 0.54
N GLY A 67 -9.40 7.16 1.50
CA GLY A 67 -9.57 6.85 2.92
C GLY A 67 -8.82 5.59 3.39
N GLY A 68 -8.04 4.94 2.52
CA GLY A 68 -7.19 3.82 2.89
C GLY A 68 -6.16 4.18 3.96
N LYS A 69 -5.72 3.16 4.71
CA LYS A 69 -4.57 3.31 5.62
C LYS A 69 -3.33 3.65 4.80
N HIS A 70 -2.51 4.56 5.30
CA HIS A 70 -1.21 4.87 4.72
C HIS A 70 -0.12 4.51 5.71
N LYS A 71 1.03 4.07 5.17
CA LYS A 71 2.13 3.54 5.96
C LYS A 71 3.36 4.43 5.91
N TYR A 72 3.53 5.17 4.81
CA TYR A 72 4.73 5.94 4.55
C TYR A 72 4.43 7.31 3.93
N GLU A 73 5.43 8.17 4.04
CA GLU A 73 5.44 9.49 3.44
C GLU A 73 6.61 9.57 2.47
N LEU A 74 6.35 10.08 1.27
CA LEU A 74 7.34 10.32 0.23
C LEU A 74 7.57 11.84 0.11
N PRO A 75 8.82 12.31 0.25
CA PRO A 75 9.16 13.68 -0.06
C PRO A 75 8.78 14.06 -1.49
N LEU A 76 8.50 15.33 -1.70
CA LEU A 76 8.41 15.90 -3.04
C LEU A 76 9.71 15.73 -3.80
N GLY A 77 9.59 15.52 -5.11
CA GLY A 77 10.71 15.29 -6.01
C GLY A 77 11.24 13.85 -6.00
N SER A 78 10.79 12.99 -5.07
CA SER A 78 11.18 11.57 -5.01
C SER A 78 10.91 10.87 -6.32
N LEU A 79 11.86 10.03 -6.75
CA LEU A 79 11.71 9.17 -7.90
C LEU A 79 11.15 7.81 -7.48
N VAL A 80 10.22 7.28 -8.27
CA VAL A 80 9.54 6.01 -8.03
C VAL A 80 9.44 5.21 -9.31
N TRP A 81 9.44 3.88 -9.20
CA TRP A 81 9.07 2.97 -10.28
C TRP A 81 7.54 2.89 -10.38
N LEU A 82 7.00 2.88 -11.60
CA LEU A 82 5.57 2.81 -11.90
C LEU A 82 5.23 1.40 -12.38
N CYS A 83 4.43 0.67 -11.59
CA CYS A 83 4.25 -0.78 -11.76
C CYS A 83 2.83 -1.18 -12.20
N GLU A 84 1.82 -0.81 -11.41
CA GLU A 84 0.41 -1.15 -11.67
C GLU A 84 -0.43 0.13 -11.66
N ALA A 85 -1.32 0.30 -12.63
CA ALA A 85 -2.30 1.37 -12.62
C ALA A 85 -3.67 0.81 -12.23
N ASP A 86 -4.38 1.50 -11.33
CA ASP A 86 -5.73 1.14 -10.92
C ASP A 86 -6.57 2.40 -10.67
N GLU A 87 -7.59 2.63 -11.49
CA GLU A 87 -8.62 3.68 -11.28
C GLU A 87 -8.14 5.01 -10.67
N GLY A 88 -7.11 5.63 -11.26
CA GLY A 88 -6.57 6.92 -10.79
C GLY A 88 -5.49 6.82 -9.70
N TRP A 89 -5.16 5.59 -9.30
CA TRP A 89 -4.03 5.23 -8.45
C TRP A 89 -2.91 4.61 -9.26
N GLN A 90 -1.70 4.78 -8.72
CA GLN A 90 -0.49 4.19 -9.23
C GLN A 90 0.17 3.38 -8.11
N GLY A 91 0.34 2.09 -8.38
CA GLY A 91 1.22 1.21 -7.63
C GLY A 91 2.67 1.59 -7.91
N VAL A 92 3.39 1.93 -6.85
CA VAL A 92 4.77 2.41 -6.90
C VAL A 92 5.71 1.53 -6.09
N VAL A 93 6.95 1.42 -6.56
CA VAL A 93 8.08 0.80 -5.85
C VAL A 93 9.20 1.82 -5.72
N TYR A 94 9.81 1.92 -4.53
CA TYR A 94 10.81 2.94 -4.23
C TYR A 94 11.75 2.52 -3.10
N PRO A 95 13.04 2.92 -3.13
CA PRO A 95 13.98 2.55 -2.08
C PRO A 95 13.66 3.24 -0.76
N SER A 96 14.04 2.57 0.33
CA SER A 96 14.10 3.21 1.65
C SER A 96 15.40 4.02 1.76
N GLY A 97 15.29 5.30 2.13
CA GLY A 97 16.46 6.15 2.39
C GLY A 97 16.22 7.64 2.13
N ASP A 98 17.15 8.47 2.62
CA ASP A 98 16.99 9.93 2.65
C ASP A 98 17.13 10.60 1.29
N LYS A 99 17.84 9.96 0.34
CA LYS A 99 18.17 10.57 -0.96
C LYS A 99 17.13 10.32 -2.06
N GLN A 100 16.18 9.39 -1.86
CA GLN A 100 15.07 9.06 -2.77
C GLN A 100 15.45 9.08 -4.27
N GLU A 101 16.65 8.58 -4.59
CA GLU A 101 17.11 8.28 -5.95
C GLU A 101 16.54 6.91 -6.37
N LEU A 102 16.58 6.57 -7.67
CA LEU A 102 16.18 5.24 -8.12
C LEU A 102 17.18 4.19 -7.60
N GLY A 103 16.72 3.32 -6.71
CA GLY A 103 17.50 2.19 -6.18
C GLY A 103 17.30 0.91 -6.99
N ASP A 104 18.15 -0.09 -6.74
CA ASP A 104 17.97 -1.45 -7.28
C ASP A 104 16.82 -2.16 -6.55
N CYS A 105 15.62 -1.97 -7.08
CA CYS A 105 14.40 -2.60 -6.59
C CYS A 105 14.05 -3.90 -7.31
N ARG A 106 14.92 -4.40 -8.21
CA ARG A 106 14.67 -5.60 -9.03
C ARG A 106 13.41 -5.53 -9.89
N VAL A 107 13.10 -4.34 -10.41
CA VAL A 107 11.92 -4.12 -11.27
C VAL A 107 12.25 -3.69 -12.69
N SER A 108 13.54 -3.50 -13.00
CA SER A 108 14.06 -3.16 -14.34
C SER A 108 14.44 -4.40 -15.16
N SER A 109 13.89 -5.56 -14.78
CA SER A 109 14.05 -6.83 -15.49
C SER A 109 12.66 -7.42 -15.65
N SER A 110 12.43 -8.18 -16.71
CA SER A 110 11.12 -8.78 -16.93
C SER A 110 10.79 -9.90 -15.93
N VAL A 111 9.50 -10.13 -15.73
CA VAL A 111 8.95 -11.27 -14.99
C VAL A 111 8.08 -12.11 -15.91
N ALA A 112 8.03 -13.42 -15.68
CA ALA A 112 7.35 -14.34 -16.61
C ALA A 112 5.83 -14.13 -16.69
N LYS A 113 5.22 -13.69 -15.59
CA LYS A 113 3.79 -13.41 -15.46
C LYS A 113 3.58 -12.29 -14.44
N PRO A 114 2.47 -11.54 -14.53
CA PRO A 114 2.12 -10.57 -13.50
C PRO A 114 2.09 -11.21 -12.10
N GLU A 115 2.75 -10.58 -11.14
CA GLU A 115 2.82 -11.05 -9.76
C GLU A 115 2.92 -9.88 -8.77
N PRO A 116 2.46 -10.04 -7.52
CA PRO A 116 2.69 -9.06 -6.48
C PRO A 116 4.19 -8.80 -6.27
N TYR A 117 4.57 -7.54 -6.13
CA TYR A 117 5.95 -7.17 -5.89
C TYR A 117 6.52 -7.82 -4.61
N SER A 118 7.70 -8.44 -4.73
CA SER A 118 8.37 -9.18 -3.64
C SER A 118 9.84 -8.79 -3.45
N GLY A 119 10.27 -7.70 -4.09
CA GLY A 119 11.64 -7.22 -4.05
C GLY A 119 12.03 -6.49 -2.75
N PRO A 120 13.27 -5.97 -2.66
CA PRO A 120 13.83 -5.44 -1.41
C PRO A 120 13.36 -4.01 -1.05
N CYS A 121 12.82 -3.27 -2.01
CA CYS A 121 12.34 -1.91 -1.82
C CYS A 121 10.95 -1.81 -1.17
N GLN A 122 10.57 -0.59 -0.79
CA GLN A 122 9.23 -0.28 -0.30
C GLN A 122 8.24 -0.16 -1.46
N TYR A 123 6.96 -0.27 -1.14
CA TYR A 123 5.88 -0.23 -2.12
C TYR A 123 4.58 0.32 -1.53
N GLY A 124 3.65 0.65 -2.42
CA GLY A 124 2.26 0.96 -2.08
C GLY A 124 1.58 1.76 -3.17
N TRP A 125 0.53 2.48 -2.81
CA TRP A 125 -0.34 3.19 -3.73
C TRP A 125 -0.30 4.70 -3.51
N VAL A 126 -0.28 5.46 -4.59
CA VAL A 126 -0.39 6.92 -4.57
C VAL A 126 -1.37 7.37 -5.64
N GLU A 127 -2.00 8.53 -5.47
CA GLU A 127 -2.88 9.08 -6.51
C GLU A 127 -2.03 9.48 -7.74
N ALA A 128 -2.35 8.89 -8.89
CA ALA A 128 -1.58 9.04 -10.13
C ALA A 128 -1.52 10.49 -10.61
N LYS A 129 -2.55 11.30 -10.33
CA LYS A 129 -2.61 12.71 -10.71
C LYS A 129 -1.47 13.57 -10.15
N TYR A 130 -0.81 13.10 -9.08
CA TYR A 130 0.30 13.80 -8.45
C TYR A 130 1.69 13.39 -8.98
N ILE A 131 1.73 12.47 -9.93
CA ILE A 131 2.96 11.96 -10.55
C ILE A 131 3.23 12.71 -11.85
N GLU A 132 4.49 13.07 -12.05
CA GLU A 132 5.06 13.44 -13.33
C GLU A 132 5.81 12.23 -13.92
N LEU A 133 5.44 11.78 -15.12
CA LEU A 133 6.17 10.73 -15.82
C LEU A 133 7.52 11.28 -16.30
N ILE A 134 8.60 10.57 -15.99
CA ILE A 134 9.97 10.94 -16.35
C ILE A 134 10.51 10.07 -17.48
N ALA A 135 10.24 8.76 -17.44
CA ALA A 135 10.65 7.81 -18.47
C ALA A 135 9.69 6.61 -18.53
N GLY A 136 9.61 5.96 -19.70
CA GLY A 136 8.83 4.78 -20.02
C GLY A 136 8.99 4.40 -21.49
#